data_AF-A0A5P1EPN2-F1
#
_entry.id   AF-A0A5P1EPN2-F1
#
_cell.length_a   1.000
_cell.length_b   1.000
_cell.length_c   1.000
_cell.angle_alpha   90.00
_cell.angle_beta   90.00
_cell.angle_gamma   90.00
#
_symmetry.space_group_name_H-M   'P 1'
#
loop_
_entity.id
_entity.type
_entity.pdbx_description
1 polymer ?
#
loop_
_entity_poly.entity_id
_entity_poly.type
_entity_poly.pdbx_seq_one_letter_code
_entity_poly.pdbx_strand_id
1 'polypeptide(L)'
;MGWETGSGTRGVRGKWWRNRTTVAVVWVVVSMAICIGLHWYFRWDSMRKAKDNLVTMCDERARMLQEQFHVSVNHVHALAILVSTFHFQKQPTAMDQRTFAHYTDRTSFERPLLNGVAYAQRVLHSEREKFENLQGWTIKTMKQEPSPIQDEYAPVIFSQETVSYIEAIDMMSGVEDRENILKARATGKAVLTSPFRLLESNHLGVVLTFPVYLLGLPADATVEERVAATAG
;
A
#
# COMPACT_ATOMS: atom_id res chain seq x y z
N MET A 1 -38.84 -88.16 58.46
CA MET A 1 -38.57 -87.73 57.07
C MET A 1 -38.89 -86.24 56.98
N GLY A 2 -37.89 -85.37 57.12
CA GLY A 2 -37.35 -84.61 55.97
C GLY A 2 -38.06 -83.25 55.91
N TRP A 3 -37.62 -82.18 56.59
CA TRP A 3 -36.66 -81.15 56.10
C TRP A 3 -37.08 -80.69 54.67
N GLU A 4 -37.38 -79.43 54.33
CA GLU A 4 -36.74 -78.17 54.68
C GLU A 4 -37.62 -76.98 54.19
N THR A 5 -37.74 -75.95 55.01
CA THR A 5 -38.27 -74.63 54.63
C THR A 5 -37.19 -73.82 53.90
N GLY A 6 -37.28 -73.70 52.58
CA GLY A 6 -36.47 -72.80 51.77
C GLY A 6 -37.00 -71.37 51.78
N SER A 7 -36.87 -70.66 52.90
CA SER A 7 -37.07 -69.21 52.97
C SER A 7 -35.74 -68.47 52.81
N GLY A 8 -35.62 -67.65 51.76
CA GLY A 8 -34.69 -66.52 51.79
C GLY A 8 -33.80 -66.34 50.57
N THR A 9 -34.29 -65.68 49.52
CA THR A 9 -33.43 -64.99 48.52
C THR A 9 -34.14 -63.82 47.80
N ARG A 10 -35.15 -63.15 48.38
CA ARG A 10 -35.77 -61.98 47.73
C ARG A 10 -35.14 -60.63 48.07
N GLY A 11 -34.44 -60.50 49.21
CA GLY A 11 -33.85 -59.22 49.65
C GLY A 11 -32.46 -58.87 49.09
N VAL A 12 -31.64 -59.87 48.74
CA VAL A 12 -30.23 -59.66 48.31
C VAL A 12 -30.14 -59.29 46.83
N ARG A 13 -31.04 -59.82 46.00
CA ARG A 13 -31.02 -59.67 44.55
C ARG A 13 -31.36 -58.24 44.08
N GLY A 14 -32.26 -57.55 44.80
CA GLY A 14 -32.62 -56.16 44.53
C GLY A 14 -31.55 -55.14 44.94
N LYS A 15 -30.82 -55.37 46.03
CA LYS A 15 -29.72 -54.49 46.48
C LYS A 15 -28.48 -54.64 45.60
N TRP A 16 -28.19 -55.86 45.12
CA TRP A 16 -27.10 -56.14 44.18
C TRP A 16 -27.36 -55.56 42.78
N TRP A 17 -28.60 -55.68 42.26
CA TRP A 17 -29.00 -55.02 41.01
C TRP A 17 -29.00 -53.49 41.12
N ARG A 18 -29.47 -52.93 42.24
CA ARG A 18 -29.48 -51.48 42.48
C ARG A 18 -28.07 -50.88 42.56
N ASN A 19 -27.10 -51.61 43.13
CA ASN A 19 -25.70 -51.16 43.16
C ASN A 19 -25.04 -51.21 41.76
N ARG A 20 -25.39 -52.20 40.92
CA ARG A 20 -24.89 -52.26 39.54
C ARG A 20 -25.45 -51.16 38.65
N THR A 21 -26.73 -50.82 38.79
CA THR A 21 -27.34 -49.73 38.04
C THR A 21 -26.80 -48.36 38.45
N THR A 22 -26.56 -48.11 39.74
CA THR A 22 -25.92 -46.87 40.19
C THR A 22 -24.49 -46.72 39.68
N VAL A 23 -23.71 -47.81 39.66
CA VAL A 23 -22.35 -47.79 39.09
C VAL A 23 -22.38 -47.51 37.59
N ALA A 24 -23.33 -48.11 36.85
CA ALA A 24 -23.49 -47.85 35.42
C ALA A 24 -23.87 -46.38 35.13
N VAL A 25 -24.79 -45.80 35.91
CA VAL A 25 -25.19 -44.39 35.77
C VAL A 25 -24.00 -43.47 36.06
N VAL A 26 -23.25 -43.71 37.13
CA VAL A 26 -22.04 -42.93 37.45
C VAL A 26 -21.03 -43.02 36.31
N TRP A 27 -20.82 -44.19 35.73
CA TRP A 27 -19.88 -44.37 34.61
C TRP A 27 -20.33 -43.60 33.36
N VAL A 28 -21.63 -43.60 33.06
CA VAL A 28 -22.21 -42.79 31.96
C VAL A 28 -22.04 -41.29 32.21
N VAL A 29 -22.28 -40.83 33.44
CA VAL A 29 -22.11 -39.41 33.80
C VAL A 29 -20.64 -38.98 33.71
N VAL A 30 -19.71 -39.81 34.19
CA VAL A 30 -18.26 -39.55 34.07
C VAL A 30 -17.84 -39.52 32.61
N SER A 31 -18.29 -40.48 31.79
CA SER A 31 -18.01 -40.51 30.35
C SER A 31 -18.54 -39.26 29.64
N MET A 32 -19.77 -38.83 29.97
CA MET A 32 -20.37 -37.60 29.43
C MET A 32 -19.55 -36.36 29.83
N ALA A 33 -19.14 -36.26 31.09
CA ALA A 33 -18.31 -35.15 31.57
C ALA A 33 -16.96 -35.09 30.85
N ILE A 34 -16.32 -36.24 30.60
CA ILE A 34 -15.07 -36.33 29.82
C ILE A 34 -15.32 -35.85 28.38
N CYS A 35 -16.39 -36.30 27.72
CA CYS A 35 -16.73 -35.87 26.36
C CYS A 35 -16.96 -34.36 26.26
N ILE A 36 -17.66 -33.77 27.23
CA ILE A 36 -17.88 -32.31 27.29
C ILE A 36 -16.54 -31.59 27.48
N GLY A 37 -15.70 -32.04 28.42
CA GLY A 37 -14.38 -31.45 28.68
C GLY A 37 -13.48 -31.49 27.45
N LEU A 38 -13.43 -32.64 26.76
CA LEU A 38 -12.69 -32.79 25.50
C LEU A 38 -13.24 -31.88 24.41
N HIS A 39 -14.56 -31.79 24.25
CA HIS A 39 -15.17 -30.91 23.26
C HIS A 39 -14.83 -29.44 23.52
N TRP A 40 -14.84 -29.00 24.79
CA TRP A 40 -14.45 -27.65 25.16
C TRP A 40 -12.96 -27.38 24.92
N TYR A 41 -12.09 -28.33 25.28
CA TYR A 41 -10.66 -28.24 25.02
C TYR A 41 -10.37 -28.14 23.52
N PHE A 42 -10.95 -29.04 22.70
CA PHE A 42 -10.78 -29.00 21.25
C PHE A 42 -11.35 -27.75 20.62
N ARG A 43 -12.51 -27.27 21.08
CA ARG A 43 -13.07 -25.99 20.61
C ARG A 43 -12.16 -24.82 20.94
N TRP A 44 -11.60 -24.80 22.15
CA TRP A 44 -10.71 -23.74 22.60
C TRP A 44 -9.38 -23.76 21.84
N ASP A 45 -8.78 -24.94 21.63
CA ASP A 45 -7.57 -25.12 20.83
C ASP A 45 -7.80 -24.75 19.36
N SER A 46 -8.92 -25.17 18.77
CA SER A 46 -9.29 -24.82 17.40
C SER A 46 -9.50 -23.31 17.25
N MET A 47 -10.17 -22.65 18.18
CA MET A 47 -10.36 -21.19 18.16
C MET A 47 -9.04 -20.43 18.33
N ARG A 48 -8.13 -20.94 19.16
CA ARG A 48 -6.78 -20.37 19.31
C ARG A 48 -5.99 -20.47 18.02
N LYS A 49 -5.93 -21.66 17.42
CA LYS A 49 -5.28 -21.89 16.13
C LYS A 49 -5.88 -21.03 15.02
N ALA A 50 -7.21 -20.87 14.98
CA ALA A 50 -7.86 -20.00 14.01
C ALA A 50 -7.46 -18.53 14.19
N LYS A 51 -7.35 -18.05 15.44
CA LYS A 51 -6.86 -16.70 15.75
C LYS A 51 -5.39 -16.53 15.35
N ASP A 52 -4.53 -17.45 15.74
CA ASP A 52 -3.10 -17.39 15.45
C ASP A 52 -2.83 -17.46 13.95
N ASN A 53 -3.59 -18.29 13.22
CA ASN A 53 -3.54 -18.34 11.75
C ASN A 53 -3.99 -17.01 11.13
N LEU A 54 -5.05 -16.37 11.66
CA LEU A 54 -5.52 -15.09 11.15
C LEU A 54 -4.50 -13.98 11.37
N VAL A 55 -3.87 -13.93 12.55
CA VAL A 55 -2.80 -12.96 12.87
C VAL A 55 -1.62 -13.18 11.92
N THR A 56 -1.15 -14.43 11.80
CA THR A 56 -0.05 -14.78 10.90
C THR A 56 -0.34 -14.39 9.45
N MET A 57 -1.53 -14.71 8.93
CA MET A 57 -1.92 -14.33 7.57
C MET A 57 -2.01 -12.81 7.37
N CYS A 58 -2.48 -12.08 8.40
CA CYS A 58 -2.57 -10.62 8.33
C CYS A 58 -1.16 -10.00 8.31
N ASP A 59 -0.27 -10.44 9.20
CA ASP A 59 1.10 -9.97 9.29
C ASP A 59 1.90 -10.29 8.02
N GLU A 60 1.73 -11.48 7.45
CA GLU A 60 2.36 -11.85 6.19
C GLU A 60 1.91 -10.95 5.04
N ARG A 61 0.60 -10.66 4.93
CA ARG A 61 0.07 -9.76 3.90
C ARG A 61 0.51 -8.32 4.08
N ALA A 62 0.53 -7.82 5.32
CA ALA A 62 1.02 -6.48 5.62
C ALA A 62 2.50 -6.34 5.26
N ARG A 63 3.32 -7.33 5.62
CA ARG A 63 4.75 -7.37 5.29
C ARG A 63 4.97 -7.40 3.78
N MET A 64 4.26 -8.25 3.04
CA MET A 64 4.37 -8.31 1.57
C MET A 64 4.03 -6.97 0.93
N LEU A 65 2.93 -6.33 1.33
CA LEU A 65 2.54 -5.01 0.83
C LEU A 65 3.61 -3.95 1.12
N GLN A 66 4.12 -3.92 2.36
CA GLN A 66 5.13 -2.97 2.78
C GLN A 66 6.46 -3.16 2.04
N GLU A 67 6.91 -4.40 1.85
CA GLU A 67 8.13 -4.73 1.12
C GLU A 67 8.02 -4.31 -0.36
N GLN A 68 6.92 -4.66 -1.02
CA GLN A 68 6.68 -4.28 -2.42
C GLN A 68 6.59 -2.76 -2.61
N PHE A 69 5.97 -2.06 -1.64
CA PHE A 69 5.89 -0.62 -1.66
C PHE A 69 7.26 0.04 -1.46
N HIS A 70 8.06 -0.47 -0.52
CA HIS A 70 9.41 0.04 -0.27
C HIS A 70 10.34 -0.11 -1.47
N VAL A 71 10.25 -1.24 -2.21
CA VAL A 71 10.99 -1.43 -3.47
C VAL A 71 10.59 -0.36 -4.50
N SER A 72 9.28 -0.17 -4.70
CA SER A 72 8.77 0.85 -5.62
C SER A 72 9.27 2.26 -5.27
N VAL A 73 9.27 2.64 -3.97
CA VAL A 73 9.75 3.94 -3.50
C VAL A 73 11.23 4.16 -3.83
N ASN A 74 12.08 3.16 -3.59
CA ASN A 74 13.51 3.27 -3.88
C ASN A 74 13.78 3.39 -5.39
N HIS A 75 13.02 2.69 -6.22
CA HIS A 75 13.18 2.79 -7.66
C HIS A 75 12.71 4.15 -8.20
N VAL A 76 11.63 4.72 -7.67
CA VAL A 76 11.20 6.10 -8.01
C VAL A 76 12.24 7.13 -7.54
N HIS A 77 12.87 6.93 -6.39
CA HIS A 77 13.98 7.77 -5.95
C HIS A 77 15.16 7.72 -6.96
N ALA A 78 15.51 6.53 -7.46
CA ALA A 78 16.53 6.38 -8.49
C ALA A 78 16.14 7.09 -9.80
N LEU A 79 14.87 7.06 -10.18
CA LEU A 79 14.35 7.82 -11.33
C LEU A 79 14.50 9.34 -11.13
N ALA A 80 14.25 9.86 -9.93
CA ALA A 80 14.46 11.29 -9.62
C ALA A 80 15.94 11.70 -9.79
N ILE A 81 16.87 10.86 -9.33
CA ILE A 81 18.33 11.06 -9.53
C ILE A 81 18.69 10.99 -11.02
N LEU A 82 18.09 10.04 -11.74
CA LEU A 82 18.29 9.87 -13.18
C LEU A 82 17.81 11.11 -13.96
N VAL A 83 16.64 11.65 -13.64
CA VAL A 83 16.18 12.93 -14.21
C VAL A 83 17.13 14.07 -13.86
N SER A 84 17.49 14.24 -12.58
CA SER A 84 18.46 15.27 -12.17
C SER A 84 19.74 15.20 -13.01
N THR A 85 20.33 14.02 -13.11
CA THR A 85 21.63 13.80 -13.77
C THR A 85 21.57 13.99 -15.29
N PHE A 86 20.60 13.36 -15.96
CA PHE A 86 20.59 13.30 -17.43
C PHE A 86 19.83 14.46 -18.09
N HIS A 87 18.89 15.09 -17.37
CA HIS A 87 18.14 16.24 -17.87
C HIS A 87 18.79 17.57 -17.49
N PHE A 88 19.23 17.73 -16.23
CA PHE A 88 19.75 19.01 -15.73
C PHE A 88 21.28 19.09 -15.64
N GLN A 89 21.99 18.01 -15.31
CA GLN A 89 23.45 18.07 -15.12
C GLN A 89 24.25 17.83 -16.41
N LYS A 90 23.71 17.03 -17.35
CA LYS A 90 24.34 16.76 -18.64
C LYS A 90 23.96 17.83 -19.66
N GLN A 91 24.96 18.39 -20.35
CA GLN A 91 24.76 19.37 -21.41
C GLN A 91 25.47 18.91 -22.70
N PRO A 92 24.75 18.64 -23.81
CA PRO A 92 23.29 18.73 -23.99
C PRO A 92 22.49 17.70 -23.17
N THR A 93 21.20 17.95 -22.94
CA THR A 93 20.31 17.01 -22.24
C THR A 93 20.35 15.65 -22.93
N ALA A 94 20.57 14.60 -22.14
CA ALA A 94 20.58 13.22 -22.61
C ALA A 94 19.25 12.51 -22.30
N MET A 95 18.25 13.27 -21.85
CA MET A 95 16.91 12.81 -21.52
C MET A 95 15.88 13.53 -22.37
N ASP A 96 15.09 12.76 -23.11
CA ASP A 96 13.89 13.16 -23.82
C ASP A 96 12.72 12.22 -23.45
N GLN A 97 11.51 12.57 -23.89
CA GLN A 97 10.31 11.78 -23.62
C GLN A 97 10.46 10.33 -24.10
N ARG A 98 11.05 10.11 -25.28
CA ARG A 98 11.25 8.77 -25.84
C ARG A 98 12.20 7.92 -24.99
N THR A 99 13.30 8.49 -24.53
CA THR A 99 14.28 7.82 -23.67
C THR A 99 13.68 7.51 -22.30
N PHE A 100 12.94 8.47 -21.72
CA PHE A 100 12.24 8.28 -20.45
C PHE A 100 11.18 7.18 -20.54
N ALA A 101 10.30 7.23 -21.55
CA ALA A 101 9.27 6.21 -21.76
C ALA A 101 9.89 4.82 -21.97
N HIS A 102 10.92 4.71 -22.81
CA HIS A 102 11.61 3.43 -23.06
C HIS A 102 12.32 2.88 -21.80
N TYR A 103 12.98 3.74 -21.01
CA TYR A 103 13.64 3.32 -19.77
C TYR A 103 12.63 2.89 -18.70
N THR A 104 11.57 3.66 -18.52
CA THR A 104 10.53 3.39 -17.50
C THR A 104 9.72 2.14 -17.86
N ASP A 105 9.42 1.91 -19.14
CA ASP A 105 8.75 0.69 -19.58
C ASP A 105 9.61 -0.56 -19.33
N ARG A 106 10.90 -0.52 -19.73
CA ARG A 106 11.84 -1.62 -19.47
C ARG A 106 12.07 -1.92 -17.99
N THR A 107 11.93 -0.93 -17.12
CA THR A 107 12.12 -1.08 -15.67
C THR A 107 10.81 -1.14 -14.90
N SER A 108 9.67 -1.32 -15.58
CA SER A 108 8.35 -1.38 -14.94
C SER A 108 8.27 -2.46 -13.85
N PHE A 109 8.95 -3.59 -14.04
CA PHE A 109 9.02 -4.68 -13.07
C PHE A 109 9.67 -4.30 -11.72
N GLU A 110 10.50 -3.25 -11.69
CA GLU A 110 11.11 -2.72 -10.45
C GLU A 110 10.11 -1.91 -9.61
N ARG A 111 8.90 -1.68 -10.12
CA ARG A 111 7.84 -0.89 -9.49
C ARG A 111 6.53 -1.68 -9.43
N PRO A 112 6.45 -2.78 -8.66
CA PRO A 112 5.34 -3.73 -8.71
C PRO A 112 3.96 -3.16 -8.32
N LEU A 113 3.91 -2.04 -7.60
CA LEU A 113 2.66 -1.42 -7.12
C LEU A 113 2.33 -0.08 -7.82
N LEU A 114 3.06 0.30 -8.86
CA LEU A 114 2.84 1.58 -9.56
C LEU A 114 2.30 1.34 -10.97
N ASN A 115 1.19 2.00 -11.30
CA ASN A 115 0.59 1.93 -12.64
C ASN A 115 1.44 2.62 -13.71
N GLY A 116 2.22 3.63 -13.30
CA GLY A 116 3.11 4.37 -14.17
C GLY A 116 3.91 5.41 -13.38
N VAL A 117 4.83 6.06 -14.06
CA VAL A 117 5.64 7.16 -13.52
C VAL A 117 5.70 8.29 -14.53
N ALA A 118 5.84 9.51 -14.03
CA ALA A 118 5.97 10.71 -14.83
C ALA A 118 6.85 11.73 -14.12
N TYR A 119 7.42 12.65 -14.88
CA TYR A 119 8.17 13.79 -14.40
C TYR A 119 7.43 15.08 -14.77
N ALA A 120 7.07 15.85 -13.73
CA ALA A 120 6.51 17.17 -13.85
C ALA A 120 7.60 18.20 -13.60
N GLN A 121 7.75 19.17 -14.52
CA GLN A 121 8.73 20.23 -14.38
C GLN A 121 8.09 21.44 -13.70
N ARG A 122 8.80 22.08 -12.77
CA ARG A 122 8.37 23.36 -12.22
C ARG A 122 8.58 24.46 -13.26
N VAL A 123 7.51 25.22 -13.53
CA VAL A 123 7.52 26.35 -14.47
C VAL A 123 6.93 27.58 -13.78
N LEU A 124 7.69 28.68 -13.72
CA LEU A 124 7.15 29.95 -13.22
C LEU A 124 6.28 30.62 -14.28
N HIS A 125 5.31 31.45 -13.86
CA HIS A 125 4.47 32.18 -14.82
C HIS A 125 5.26 33.02 -15.83
N SER A 126 6.33 33.68 -15.36
CA SER A 126 7.22 34.48 -16.20
C SER A 126 7.94 33.67 -17.29
N GLU A 127 8.00 32.35 -17.13
CA GLU A 127 8.68 31.42 -18.04
C GLU A 127 7.70 30.63 -18.92
N ARG A 128 6.40 30.64 -18.58
CA ARG A 128 5.35 29.84 -19.24
C ARG A 128 5.34 30.02 -20.76
N GLU A 129 5.35 31.25 -21.26
CA GLU A 129 5.28 31.51 -22.70
C GLU A 129 6.49 30.90 -23.44
N LYS A 130 7.70 31.08 -22.89
CA LYS A 130 8.93 30.49 -23.46
C LYS A 130 8.88 28.96 -23.40
N PHE A 131 8.41 28.41 -22.28
CA PHE A 131 8.27 26.98 -22.08
C PHE A 131 7.29 26.36 -23.09
N GLU A 132 6.07 26.89 -23.21
CA GLU A 132 5.05 26.38 -24.14
C GLU A 132 5.52 26.48 -25.61
N ASN A 133 6.20 27.57 -25.98
CA ASN A 133 6.80 27.73 -27.31
C ASN A 133 7.89 26.69 -27.61
N LEU A 134 8.70 26.31 -26.62
CA LEU A 134 9.74 25.30 -26.77
C LEU A 134 9.17 23.87 -26.83
N GLN A 135 8.14 23.60 -26.04
CA GLN A 135 7.50 22.29 -25.96
C GLN A 135 6.56 22.02 -27.14
N GLY A 136 5.99 23.07 -27.76
CA GLY A 136 5.03 22.94 -28.86
C GLY A 136 3.61 22.58 -28.41
N TRP A 137 3.32 22.71 -27.10
CA TRP A 137 2.00 22.48 -26.51
C TRP A 137 1.75 23.45 -25.34
N THR A 138 0.49 23.61 -24.96
CA THR A 138 0.07 24.49 -23.86
C THR A 138 -0.16 23.72 -22.57
N ILE A 139 0.13 24.34 -21.43
CA ILE A 139 -0.11 23.75 -20.11
C ILE A 139 -1.62 23.63 -19.90
N LYS A 140 -2.09 22.43 -19.52
CA LYS A 140 -3.50 22.11 -19.30
C LYS A 140 -3.77 21.82 -17.84
N THR A 141 -5.00 22.02 -17.38
CA THR A 141 -5.46 21.58 -16.06
C THR A 141 -5.75 20.08 -16.05
N MET A 142 -6.02 19.50 -14.87
CA MET A 142 -6.53 18.13 -14.71
C MET A 142 -7.81 17.87 -15.52
N LYS A 143 -8.57 18.91 -15.87
CA LYS A 143 -9.76 18.83 -16.74
C LYS A 143 -9.44 18.90 -18.22
N GLN A 144 -8.16 18.91 -18.59
CA GLN A 144 -7.64 19.04 -19.96
C GLN A 144 -7.96 20.39 -20.64
N GLU A 145 -8.35 21.40 -19.86
CA GLU A 145 -8.55 22.78 -20.33
C GLU A 145 -7.25 23.59 -20.20
N PRO A 146 -6.99 24.61 -21.05
CA PRO A 146 -5.83 25.49 -20.89
C PRO A 146 -5.75 26.06 -19.46
N SER A 147 -4.58 25.94 -18.83
CA SER A 147 -4.41 26.35 -17.43
C SER A 147 -4.57 27.87 -17.30
N PRO A 148 -5.37 28.38 -16.33
CA PRO A 148 -5.49 29.81 -16.08
C PRO A 148 -4.15 30.40 -15.59
N ILE A 149 -4.11 31.71 -15.37
CA ILE A 149 -2.91 32.35 -14.81
C ILE A 149 -2.74 31.91 -13.35
N GLN A 150 -1.60 31.29 -13.06
CA GLN A 150 -1.09 30.91 -11.74
C GLN A 150 0.36 31.38 -11.60
N ASP A 151 0.84 31.50 -10.36
CA ASP A 151 2.23 31.91 -10.05
C ASP A 151 3.26 30.88 -10.56
N GLU A 152 2.95 29.60 -10.41
CA GLU A 152 3.76 28.47 -10.86
C GLU A 152 2.87 27.30 -11.30
N TYR A 153 3.44 26.43 -12.12
CA TYR A 153 2.81 25.24 -12.69
C TYR A 153 3.74 24.04 -12.53
N ALA A 154 3.17 22.84 -12.57
CA ALA A 154 3.91 21.59 -12.64
C ALA A 154 3.44 20.73 -13.83
N PRO A 155 3.65 21.18 -15.09
CA PRO A 155 3.30 20.39 -16.27
C PRO A 155 4.16 19.13 -16.38
N VAL A 156 3.52 18.01 -16.72
CA VAL A 156 4.21 16.76 -17.05
C VAL A 156 4.91 16.88 -18.41
N ILE A 157 6.23 16.73 -18.41
CA ILE A 157 7.06 16.75 -19.63
C ILE A 157 7.56 15.36 -20.04
N PHE A 158 7.71 14.45 -19.07
CA PHE A 158 8.05 13.05 -19.34
C PHE A 158 7.05 12.12 -18.70
N SER A 159 6.62 11.08 -19.40
CA SER A 159 5.64 10.11 -18.92
C SER A 159 5.96 8.71 -19.44
N GLN A 160 5.70 7.70 -18.61
CA GLN A 160 5.64 6.32 -19.06
C GLN A 160 4.41 6.14 -19.98
N GLU A 161 4.50 5.27 -20.98
CA GLU A 161 3.43 5.01 -21.96
C GLU A 161 2.06 4.74 -21.30
N THR A 162 2.07 4.02 -20.16
CA THR A 162 0.87 3.66 -19.38
C THR A 162 0.15 4.85 -18.76
N VAL A 163 0.82 6.00 -18.65
CA VAL A 163 0.29 7.26 -18.13
C VAL A 163 0.57 8.41 -19.11
N SER A 164 0.57 8.14 -20.41
CA SER A 164 0.77 9.18 -21.44
C SER A 164 -0.33 10.26 -21.43
N TYR A 165 -1.54 9.92 -20.97
CA TYR A 165 -2.68 10.85 -20.89
C TYR A 165 -2.48 12.04 -19.93
N ILE A 166 -1.47 12.01 -19.05
CA ILE A 166 -1.12 13.16 -18.20
C ILE A 166 -0.09 14.10 -18.81
N GLU A 167 0.41 13.84 -20.02
CA GLU A 167 1.32 14.76 -20.72
C GLU A 167 0.69 16.15 -20.87
N ALA A 168 1.50 17.20 -20.65
CA ALA A 168 1.08 18.60 -20.61
C ALA A 168 0.09 18.99 -19.49
N ILE A 169 -0.34 18.06 -18.63
CA ILE A 169 -1.22 18.35 -17.49
C ILE A 169 -0.39 18.97 -16.36
N ASP A 170 -0.87 20.10 -15.86
CA ASP A 170 -0.42 20.77 -14.65
C ASP A 170 -0.87 20.01 -13.41
N MET A 171 0.08 19.29 -12.82
CA MET A 171 -0.15 18.51 -11.60
C MET A 171 -0.54 19.40 -10.41
N MET A 172 -0.24 20.70 -10.42
CA MET A 172 -0.68 21.63 -9.37
C MET A 172 -2.15 22.06 -9.49
N SER A 173 -2.82 21.74 -10.60
CA SER A 173 -4.25 22.03 -10.76
C SER A 173 -5.16 21.03 -10.02
N GLY A 174 -4.64 19.88 -9.61
CA GLY A 174 -5.28 18.94 -8.69
C GLY A 174 -4.91 19.26 -7.25
N VAL A 175 -5.89 19.23 -6.32
CA VAL A 175 -5.65 19.66 -4.93
C VAL A 175 -4.71 18.69 -4.21
N GLU A 176 -4.96 17.40 -4.36
CA GLU A 176 -4.20 16.31 -3.75
C GLU A 176 -2.75 16.30 -4.25
N ASP A 177 -2.56 16.40 -5.57
CA ASP A 177 -1.24 16.45 -6.19
C ASP A 177 -0.48 17.73 -5.83
N ARG A 178 -1.14 18.90 -5.84
CA ARG A 178 -0.54 20.17 -5.42
C ARG A 178 0.00 20.12 -4.00
N GLU A 179 -0.82 19.66 -3.04
CA GLU A 179 -0.38 19.53 -1.65
C GLU A 179 0.81 18.59 -1.52
N ASN A 180 0.82 17.49 -2.28
CA ASN A 180 1.92 16.53 -2.27
C ASN A 180 3.20 17.14 -2.86
N ILE A 181 3.12 17.85 -3.99
CA ILE A 181 4.27 18.52 -4.62
C ILE A 181 4.89 19.55 -3.66
N LEU A 182 4.05 20.40 -3.06
CA LEU A 182 4.51 21.42 -2.10
C LEU A 182 5.21 20.80 -0.90
N LYS A 183 4.66 19.69 -0.38
CA LYS A 183 5.25 18.94 0.75
C LYS A 183 6.55 18.23 0.35
N ALA A 184 6.59 17.64 -0.85
CA ALA A 184 7.77 16.95 -1.38
C ALA A 184 8.96 17.92 -1.42
N ARG A 185 8.78 19.07 -2.08
CA ARG A 185 9.86 20.05 -2.27
C ARG A 185 10.30 20.73 -0.98
N ALA A 186 9.41 20.95 -0.02
CA ALA A 186 9.77 21.52 1.27
C ALA A 186 10.58 20.51 2.12
N THR A 187 10.16 19.24 2.12
CA THR A 187 10.76 18.21 2.98
C THR A 187 12.01 17.55 2.40
N GLY A 188 12.20 17.58 1.07
CA GLY A 188 13.30 16.88 0.40
C GLY A 188 13.16 15.36 0.43
N LYS A 189 11.93 14.85 0.62
CA LYS A 189 11.65 13.42 0.82
C LYS A 189 10.46 12.96 0.00
N ALA A 190 10.37 11.64 -0.12
CA ALA A 190 9.19 10.95 -0.64
C ALA A 190 7.95 11.30 0.18
N VAL A 191 6.86 11.65 -0.49
CA VAL A 191 5.57 11.95 0.15
C VAL A 191 4.43 11.26 -0.57
N LEU A 192 3.39 10.92 0.20
CA LEU A 192 2.18 10.26 -0.28
C LEU A 192 0.97 11.15 -0.05
N THR A 193 0.07 11.14 -1.01
CA THR A 193 -1.27 11.70 -0.87
C THR A 193 -2.14 10.85 0.07
N SER A 194 -3.26 11.43 0.49
CA SER A 194 -4.39 10.61 0.95
C SER A 194 -4.97 9.82 -0.23
N PRO A 195 -5.69 8.71 0.01
CA PRO A 195 -6.33 7.95 -1.07
C PRO A 195 -7.38 8.78 -1.82
N PHE A 196 -7.27 8.86 -3.15
CA PHE A 196 -8.22 9.57 -4.02
C PHE A 196 -8.39 8.83 -5.36
N ARG A 197 -9.33 9.28 -6.19
CA ARG A 197 -9.62 8.67 -7.50
C ARG A 197 -8.63 9.20 -8.53
N LEU A 198 -7.81 8.31 -9.08
CA LEU A 198 -6.81 8.64 -10.08
C LEU A 198 -7.46 9.04 -11.41
N LEU A 199 -6.81 9.95 -12.14
CA LEU A 199 -7.23 10.43 -13.46
C LEU A 199 -7.39 9.26 -14.45
N GLU A 200 -8.35 9.36 -15.37
CA GLU A 200 -8.77 8.36 -16.37
C GLU A 200 -9.31 7.03 -15.79
N SER A 201 -8.52 6.33 -14.99
CA SER A 201 -8.87 4.99 -14.49
C SER A 201 -9.97 5.00 -13.42
N ASN A 202 -10.16 6.10 -12.70
CA ASN A 202 -11.09 6.24 -11.58
C ASN A 202 -10.88 5.20 -10.45
N HIS A 203 -9.71 4.56 -10.42
CA HIS A 203 -9.31 3.66 -9.35
C HIS A 203 -8.93 4.46 -8.11
N LEU A 204 -9.27 3.93 -6.94
CA LEU A 204 -8.81 4.48 -5.66
C LEU A 204 -7.32 4.16 -5.51
N GLY A 205 -6.49 5.18 -5.40
CA GLY A 205 -5.05 5.04 -5.29
C GLY A 205 -4.42 6.18 -4.49
N VAL A 206 -3.09 6.13 -4.39
CA VAL A 206 -2.26 7.18 -3.79
C VAL A 206 -1.19 7.59 -4.78
N VAL A 207 -0.78 8.85 -4.75
CA VAL A 207 0.32 9.37 -5.57
C VAL A 207 1.56 9.51 -4.69
N LEU A 208 2.67 8.96 -5.19
CA LEU A 208 4.01 9.07 -4.61
C LEU A 208 4.78 10.17 -5.35
N THR A 209 5.24 11.19 -4.63
CA THR A 209 6.00 12.31 -5.22
C THR A 209 7.39 12.41 -4.61
N PHE A 210 8.38 12.62 -5.46
CA PHE A 210 9.76 12.96 -5.08
C PHE A 210 10.12 14.30 -5.69
N PRO A 211 10.78 15.20 -4.93
CA PRO A 211 11.31 16.43 -5.50
C PRO A 211 12.59 16.16 -6.29
N VAL A 212 12.76 16.88 -7.39
CA VAL A 212 14.02 16.97 -8.13
C VAL A 212 14.58 18.37 -7.95
N TYR A 213 15.81 18.47 -7.45
CA TYR A 213 16.49 19.75 -7.25
C TYR A 213 17.53 20.01 -8.33
N LEU A 214 17.75 21.30 -8.60
CA LEU A 214 18.88 21.80 -9.37
C LEU A 214 20.18 21.57 -8.59
N LEU A 215 21.31 21.64 -9.32
CA LEU A 215 22.65 21.49 -8.75
C LEU A 215 22.93 22.56 -7.68
N GLY A 216 23.76 22.17 -6.70
CA GLY A 216 24.30 23.12 -5.71
C GLY A 216 23.44 23.32 -4.47
N LEU A 217 22.37 22.54 -4.29
CA LEU A 217 21.60 22.54 -3.05
C LEU A 217 22.44 22.00 -1.88
N PRO A 218 22.62 22.76 -0.78
CA PRO A 218 23.34 22.29 0.41
C PRO A 218 22.66 21.08 1.07
N ALA A 219 23.44 20.24 1.75
CA ALA A 219 22.90 19.09 2.48
C ALA A 219 22.00 19.50 3.66
N ASP A 220 22.28 20.65 4.25
CA ASP A 220 21.55 21.30 5.35
C ASP A 220 20.60 22.40 4.86
N ALA A 221 20.23 22.39 3.57
CA ALA A 221 19.38 23.41 2.97
C ALA A 221 18.06 23.61 3.73
N THR A 222 17.75 24.88 3.96
CA THR A 222 16.48 25.38 4.49
C THR A 222 15.31 25.09 3.55
N VAL A 223 14.08 25.27 4.04
CA VAL A 223 12.88 25.06 3.22
C VAL A 223 12.87 26.04 2.04
N GLU A 224 13.25 27.28 2.27
CA GLU A 224 13.30 28.35 1.28
C GLU A 224 14.32 28.05 0.18
N GLU A 225 15.52 27.57 0.54
CA GLU A 225 16.55 27.16 -0.41
C GLU A 225 16.10 25.96 -1.25
N ARG A 226 15.43 24.98 -0.65
CA ARG A 226 14.87 23.84 -1.38
C ARG A 226 13.81 24.29 -2.37
N VAL A 227 12.89 25.15 -1.94
CA VAL A 227 11.85 25.70 -2.82
C VAL A 227 12.50 26.49 -3.95
N ALA A 228 13.51 27.31 -3.69
CA ALA A 228 14.22 28.05 -4.73
C ALA A 228 14.95 27.13 -5.74
N ALA A 229 15.56 26.05 -5.26
CA ALA A 229 16.31 25.09 -6.09
C ALA A 229 15.44 23.99 -6.72
N THR A 230 14.12 24.00 -6.54
CA THR A 230 13.23 22.94 -7.08
C THR A 230 13.15 23.03 -8.60
N ALA A 231 13.49 21.93 -9.27
CA ALA A 231 13.39 21.77 -10.72
C ALA A 231 12.06 21.12 -11.14
N GLY A 232 11.47 20.28 -10.28
CA GLY A 232 10.22 19.56 -10.49
C GLY A 232 9.81 18.76 -9.27
#